data_AF-A0A961RUZ8-F1
#
_entry.id   AF-A0A961RUZ8-F1
#
_cell.length_a   1.000
_cell.length_b   1.000
_cell.length_c   1.000
_cell.angle_alpha   90.00
_cell.angle_beta   90.00
_cell.angle_gamma   90.00
#
_symmetry.space_group_name_H-M   'P 1'
#
loop_
_entity.id
_entity.type
_entity.pdbx_description
1 polymer ?
#
loop_
_entity_poly.entity_id
_entity_poly.type
_entity_poly.pdbx_seq_one_letter_code
_entity_poly.pdbx_strand_id
1 'polypeptide(L)'
;ESASLLEAYLDRRSAFWREHAHPDADPGQGRASGSGAMTKEEAYQVLGLAAGAGPDQIREAHRRLMKRIHPDNGGSTFLAAKINQAKDILID
;
A
#
# COMPACT_ATOMS: atom_id res chain seq x y z
N GLU A 1 16.89 -9.10 -11.46
CA GLU A 1 15.94 -8.72 -12.53
C GLU A 1 14.45 -8.91 -12.15
N SER A 2 14.12 -9.34 -10.94
CA SER A 2 12.73 -9.57 -10.49
C SER A 2 12.02 -8.37 -9.84
N ALA A 3 12.77 -7.33 -9.42
CA ALA A 3 12.21 -6.14 -8.78
C ALA A 3 11.46 -5.22 -9.78
N SER A 4 12.03 -5.03 -10.97
CA SER A 4 11.48 -4.12 -11.99
C SER A 4 10.12 -4.56 -12.54
N LEU A 5 9.85 -5.87 -12.56
CA LEU A 5 8.54 -6.40 -12.97
C LEU A 5 7.47 -6.24 -11.90
N LEU A 6 7.84 -6.26 -10.61
CA LEU A 6 6.91 -6.01 -9.52
C LEU A 6 6.58 -4.52 -9.42
N GLU A 7 7.57 -3.65 -9.63
CA GLU A 7 7.35 -2.22 -9.80
C GLU A 7 6.42 -1.94 -10.98
N ALA A 8 6.67 -2.52 -12.15
CA ALA A 8 5.80 -2.37 -13.32
C ALA A 8 4.37 -2.91 -13.12
N TYR A 9 4.21 -3.96 -12.29
CA TYR A 9 2.91 -4.52 -11.94
C TYR A 9 2.14 -3.64 -10.94
N LEU A 10 2.82 -3.06 -9.94
CA LEU A 10 2.24 -2.05 -9.04
C LEU A 10 1.91 -0.75 -9.80
N ASP A 11 2.72 -0.42 -10.79
CA ASP A 11 2.53 0.75 -11.63
C ASP A 11 1.33 0.61 -12.59
N ARG A 12 1.12 -0.57 -13.16
CA ARG A 12 0.00 -0.86 -14.06
C ARG A 12 -1.34 -1.06 -13.34
N ARG A 13 -1.33 -1.55 -12.11
CA ARG A 13 -2.56 -1.74 -11.31
C ARG A 13 -2.92 -0.52 -10.47
N SER A 14 -1.99 0.43 -10.32
CA SER A 14 -2.21 1.64 -9.52
C SER A 14 -1.34 2.79 -10.00
N ALA A 15 -1.85 3.52 -11.00
CA ALA A 15 -1.37 4.86 -11.35
C ALA A 15 -1.38 5.84 -10.15
N PHE A 16 -2.07 5.47 -9.07
CA PHE A 16 -2.25 6.25 -7.84
C PHE A 16 -0.97 6.42 -6.99
N TRP A 17 0.07 5.58 -7.13
CA TRP A 17 1.27 5.69 -6.28
C TRP A 17 2.33 6.66 -6.81
N ARG A 18 2.36 6.89 -8.13
CA ARG A 18 3.25 7.90 -8.72
C ARG A 18 2.74 9.32 -8.53
N GLU A 19 1.45 9.49 -8.31
CA GLU A 19 0.82 10.78 -8.04
C GLU A 19 1.10 11.28 -6.61
N HIS A 20 1.45 10.41 -5.66
CA HIS A 20 1.80 10.81 -4.29
C HIS A 20 3.27 11.22 -4.08
N ALA A 21 4.09 11.22 -5.14
CA ALA A 21 5.44 11.78 -5.13
C ALA A 21 5.50 13.23 -5.65
N HIS A 22 4.37 13.79 -6.09
CA HIS A 22 4.22 15.19 -6.49
C HIS A 22 3.04 15.80 -5.72
N PRO A 23 3.22 16.93 -5.00
CA PRO A 23 2.20 17.45 -4.10
C PRO A 23 1.00 18.13 -4.79
N ASP A 24 0.88 18.09 -6.12
CA ASP A 24 -0.14 18.87 -6.84
C ASP A 24 -0.64 18.16 -8.11
N ALA A 25 -1.66 17.31 -7.99
CA ALA A 25 -2.68 17.09 -9.02
C ALA A 25 -3.80 16.17 -8.51
N ASP A 26 -5.02 16.72 -8.46
CA ASP A 26 -6.28 15.99 -8.36
C ASP A 26 -6.87 15.88 -9.79
N PRO A 27 -7.55 14.78 -10.15
CA PRO A 27 -8.99 14.94 -10.31
C PRO A 27 -9.80 13.71 -9.86
N GLY A 28 -10.52 13.88 -8.75
CA GLY A 28 -11.92 13.49 -8.61
C GLY A 28 -12.23 12.02 -8.33
N GLN A 29 -12.18 11.62 -7.06
CA GLN A 29 -13.35 11.18 -6.27
C GLN A 29 -12.85 10.58 -4.93
N GLY A 30 -13.15 11.25 -3.81
CA GLY A 30 -13.07 10.64 -2.48
C GLY A 30 -12.00 11.22 -1.57
N ARG A 31 -12.25 12.43 -1.06
CA ARG A 31 -11.78 13.01 0.21
C ARG A 31 -10.80 12.14 1.04
N ALA A 32 -9.54 12.54 1.07
CA ALA A 32 -8.80 12.86 2.29
C ALA A 32 -7.47 13.55 1.93
N SER A 33 -7.54 14.82 1.56
CA SER A 33 -6.39 15.71 1.70
C SER A 33 -6.10 15.85 3.19
N GLY A 34 -5.07 15.16 3.65
CA GLY A 34 -4.57 15.29 5.00
C GLY A 34 -3.24 14.59 5.11
N SER A 35 -2.21 15.36 5.45
CA SER A 35 -0.98 14.90 6.09
C SER A 35 -1.27 14.26 7.47
N GLY A 36 -2.24 13.34 7.52
CA GLY A 36 -2.80 12.69 8.70
C GLY A 36 -2.66 11.18 8.60
N ALA A 37 -2.91 10.49 9.70
CA ALA A 37 -2.84 9.04 9.80
C ALA A 37 -3.60 8.35 8.64
N MET A 38 -3.01 7.28 8.10
CA MET A 38 -3.60 6.48 7.01
C MET A 38 -5.05 6.07 7.33
N THR A 39 -5.92 6.18 6.35
CA THR A 39 -7.33 5.80 6.43
C THR A 39 -7.53 4.29 6.22
N LYS A 40 -8.71 3.75 6.56
CA LYS A 40 -9.02 2.32 6.33
C LYS A 40 -9.05 2.01 4.83
N GLU A 41 -9.58 2.91 4.02
CA GLU A 41 -9.63 2.80 2.56
C GLU A 41 -8.22 2.72 1.96
N GLU A 42 -7.33 3.64 2.36
CA GLU A 42 -5.93 3.61 1.97
C GLU A 42 -5.23 2.33 2.44
N ALA A 43 -5.50 1.87 3.66
CA ALA A 43 -4.93 0.64 4.18
C ALA A 43 -5.32 -0.59 3.32
N TYR A 44 -6.57 -0.69 2.88
CA TYR A 44 -6.98 -1.74 1.94
C TYR A 44 -6.22 -1.62 0.61
N GLN A 45 -6.03 -0.41 0.09
CA GLN A 45 -5.27 -0.20 -1.14
C GLN A 45 -3.79 -0.56 -1.00
N VAL A 46 -3.14 -0.19 0.11
CA VAL A 46 -1.75 -0.57 0.43
C VAL A 46 -1.58 -2.10 0.42
N LEU A 47 -2.55 -2.83 0.98
CA LEU A 47 -2.53 -4.29 1.01
C LEU A 47 -3.00 -4.94 -0.32
N GLY A 48 -3.48 -4.14 -1.27
CA GLY A 48 -4.04 -4.60 -2.53
C GLY A 48 -5.34 -5.40 -2.36
N LEU A 49 -6.12 -5.07 -1.34
CA LEU A 49 -7.39 -5.68 -0.97
C LEU A 49 -8.58 -4.79 -1.35
N ALA A 50 -9.75 -5.40 -1.49
CA ALA A 50 -11.00 -4.67 -1.60
C ALA A 50 -11.45 -4.18 -0.21
N ALA A 51 -12.19 -3.07 -0.18
CA ALA A 51 -12.82 -2.59 1.04
C ALA A 51 -13.74 -3.67 1.64
N GLY A 52 -13.61 -3.91 2.94
CA GLY A 52 -14.37 -4.95 3.64
C GLY A 52 -13.76 -6.35 3.55
N ALA A 53 -12.50 -6.48 3.09
CA ALA A 53 -11.78 -7.75 3.16
C ALA A 53 -11.67 -8.24 4.61
N GLY A 54 -11.85 -9.55 4.81
CA GLY A 54 -11.82 -10.16 6.13
C GLY A 54 -10.43 -10.14 6.78
N PRO A 55 -10.34 -10.30 8.11
CA PRO A 55 -9.08 -10.23 8.86
C PRO A 55 -8.05 -11.28 8.39
N ASP A 56 -8.49 -12.45 7.94
CA ASP A 56 -7.58 -13.47 7.39
C ASP A 56 -6.97 -13.07 6.04
N GLN A 57 -7.75 -12.38 5.20
CA GLN A 57 -7.26 -11.85 3.93
C GLN A 57 -6.25 -10.72 4.15
N ILE A 58 -6.48 -9.89 5.17
CA ILE A 58 -5.57 -8.83 5.60
C ILE A 58 -4.22 -9.41 6.05
N ARG A 59 -4.24 -10.42 6.93
CA ARG A 59 -3.01 -11.10 7.40
C ARG A 59 -2.23 -11.77 6.27
N GLU A 60 -2.95 -12.44 5.36
CA GLU A 60 -2.32 -13.10 4.21
C GLU A 60 -1.67 -12.09 3.26
N ALA A 61 -2.37 -11.00 2.94
CA ALA A 61 -1.85 -9.94 2.07
C ALA A 61 -0.62 -9.27 2.68
N HIS A 62 -0.66 -8.95 3.98
CA HIS A 62 0.48 -8.40 4.73
C HIS A 62 1.70 -9.32 4.65
N ARG A 63 1.55 -10.60 4.98
CA ARG A 63 2.65 -11.58 4.95
C ARG A 63 3.27 -11.69 3.55
N ARG A 64 2.42 -11.76 2.52
CA ARG A 64 2.86 -11.86 1.12
C ARG A 64 3.64 -10.62 0.68
N LEU A 65 3.16 -9.43 1.04
CA LEU A 65 3.83 -8.17 0.69
C LEU A 65 5.13 -7.99 1.46
N MET A 66 5.13 -8.28 2.77
CA MET A 66 6.32 -8.14 3.60
C MET A 66 7.44 -9.07 3.15
N LYS A 67 7.14 -10.30 2.74
CA LYS A 67 8.16 -11.23 2.19
C LYS A 67 8.88 -10.67 0.96
N ARG A 68 8.18 -9.85 0.15
CA ARG A 68 8.73 -9.25 -1.08
C ARG A 68 9.48 -7.95 -0.81
N ILE A 69 9.04 -7.18 0.19
CA ILE A 69 9.50 -5.82 0.45
C ILE A 69 10.47 -5.77 1.66
N HIS A 70 10.73 -6.89 2.31
CA HIS A 70 11.59 -6.94 3.49
C HIS A 70 12.96 -6.30 3.20
N PRO A 71 13.43 -5.36 4.06
CA PRO A 71 14.70 -4.66 3.85
C PRO A 71 15.90 -5.63 3.79
N ASP A 72 15.86 -6.73 4.53
CA ASP A 72 16.90 -7.78 4.49
C ASP A 72 17.07 -8.42 3.11
N ASN A 73 16.06 -8.32 2.23
CA ASN A 73 16.12 -8.80 0.85
C ASN A 73 16.35 -7.66 -0.17
N GLY A 74 16.81 -6.49 0.29
CA GLY A 74 16.99 -5.29 -0.54
C GLY A 74 15.71 -4.50 -0.77
N GLY A 75 14.67 -4.73 0.03
CA GLY A 75 13.42 -3.97 -0.03
C GLY A 75 13.48 -2.64 0.72
N SER A 76 12.38 -1.88 0.70
CA SER A 76 12.32 -0.53 1.27
C SER A 76 11.73 -0.54 2.68
N THR A 77 12.49 -0.03 3.65
CA THR A 77 12.03 0.18 5.03
C THR A 77 10.79 1.07 5.08
N PHE A 78 10.71 2.09 4.23
CA PHE A 78 9.55 2.97 4.16
C PHE A 78 8.29 2.23 3.68
N LEU A 79 8.41 1.39 2.66
CA LEU A 79 7.29 0.58 2.17
C LEU A 79 6.87 -0.48 3.19
N ALA A 80 7.83 -1.12 3.86
CA ALA A 80 7.55 -2.04 4.95
C ALA A 80 6.77 -1.36 6.08
N ALA A 81 7.16 -0.14 6.46
CA ALA A 81 6.45 0.66 7.46
C ALA A 81 5.01 0.97 7.03
N LYS A 82 4.77 1.38 5.78
CA LYS A 82 3.41 1.60 5.25
C LYS A 82 2.56 0.33 5.26
N ILE A 83 3.13 -0.82 4.90
CA ILE A 83 2.42 -2.11 4.92
C ILE A 83 2.05 -2.53 6.35
N ASN A 84 2.94 -2.28 7.32
CA ASN A 84 2.64 -2.52 8.72
C ASN A 84 1.51 -1.63 9.23
N GLN A 85 1.60 -0.32 8.96
CA GLN A 85 0.57 0.65 9.32
C GLN A 85 -0.81 0.26 8.76
N ALA A 86 -0.87 -0.17 7.49
CA ALA A 86 -2.10 -0.60 6.86
C ALA A 86 -2.73 -1.83 7.55
N LYS A 87 -1.91 -2.82 7.91
CA LYS A 87 -2.37 -4.00 8.66
C LYS A 87 -2.89 -3.59 10.04
N ASP A 88 -2.20 -2.70 10.73
CA ASP A 88 -2.58 -2.25 12.08
C ASP A 88 -3.94 -1.54 12.04
N ILE A 89 -4.17 -0.59 11.11
CA ILE A 89 -5.46 0.13 10.96
C ILE A 89 -6.67 -0.78 10.69
N LEU A 90 -6.45 -1.92 10.02
CA LEU A 90 -7.54 -2.82 9.62
C LEU A 90 -7.81 -3.94 10.62
N ILE A 91 -6.88 -4.20 11.55
CA ILE A 91 -6.99 -5.27 12.54
C ILE A 91 -7.18 -4.72 13.97
N ASP A 92 -6.84 -3.45 14.24
CA ASP A 92 -7.23 -2.72 15.46
C ASP A 92 -8.74 -2.43 15.54
#